data_AF-V5GTT9-F1
#
_entry.id   AF-V5GTT9-F1
#
_cell.length_a   1.000
_cell.length_b   1.000
_cell.length_c   1.000
_cell.angle_alpha   90.00
_cell.angle_beta   90.00
_cell.angle_gamma   90.00
#
_symmetry.space_group_name_H-M   'P 1'
#
loop_
_entity.id
_entity.type
_entity.pdbx_description
1 polymer ?
#
loop_
_entity_poly.entity_id
_entity_poly.type
_entity_poly.pdbx_seq_one_letter_code
_entity_poly.pdbx_strand_id
1 'polypeptide(L)'
;KSGLKVHQLVHDPNRKKIECPICSKKITPEWYQTHMDMHMNVDNELFKCDLCDKPFGSAIALNFHKQNFHLKNYRHVCNKCGQKFRHKVSLLRHDANKHHDTP
;
A
#
# COMPACT_ATOMS: atom_id res chain seq x y z
N LYS A 1 14.37 -19.12 2.19
CA LYS A 1 13.75 -20.12 1.26
C LYS A 1 12.28 -20.46 1.58
N SER A 2 11.68 -20.04 2.71
CA SER A 2 10.25 -20.33 3.01
C SER A 2 9.26 -19.40 2.29
N GLY A 3 9.60 -18.12 2.11
CA GLY A 3 8.68 -17.13 1.52
C GLY A 3 8.34 -17.34 0.05
N LEU A 4 9.24 -17.96 -0.74
CA LEU A 4 9.00 -18.16 -2.17
C LEU A 4 7.91 -19.21 -2.43
N LYS A 5 7.88 -20.29 -1.64
CA LYS A 5 6.83 -21.32 -1.75
C LYS A 5 5.45 -20.73 -1.44
N VAL A 6 5.36 -19.87 -0.41
CA VAL A 6 4.13 -19.17 -0.06
C VAL A 6 3.74 -18.14 -1.14
N HIS A 7 4.71 -17.44 -1.72
CA HIS A 7 4.48 -16.52 -2.82
C HIS A 7 3.93 -17.23 -4.06
N GLN A 8 4.45 -18.41 -4.42
CA GLN A 8 3.96 -19.16 -5.59
C GLN A 8 2.47 -19.51 -5.49
N LEU A 9 1.95 -19.72 -4.28
CA LEU A 9 0.52 -19.98 -4.05
C LEU A 9 -0.38 -18.78 -4.39
N VAL A 10 0.14 -17.55 -4.55
CA VAL A 10 -0.71 -16.42 -4.97
C VAL A 10 -0.99 -16.43 -6.48
N HIS A 11 -0.19 -17.16 -7.26
CA HIS A 11 -0.34 -17.29 -8.71
C HIS A 11 -1.19 -18.50 -9.12
N ASP A 12 -1.58 -19.35 -8.17
CA ASP A 12 -2.40 -20.53 -8.44
C ASP A 12 -3.89 -20.14 -8.56
N PRO A 13 -4.52 -20.29 -9.74
CA PRO A 13 -5.92 -19.96 -9.95
C PRO A 13 -6.88 -20.95 -9.27
N ASN A 14 -6.44 -22.18 -8.99
CA ASN A 14 -7.19 -23.26 -8.35
C ASN A 14 -7.03 -23.27 -6.82
N ARG A 15 -6.23 -22.35 -6.27
CA ARG A 15 -6.09 -22.23 -4.82
C ARG A 15 -7.47 -22.07 -4.18
N LYS A 16 -7.75 -22.93 -3.20
CA LYS A 16 -8.98 -22.91 -2.43
C LYS A 16 -9.19 -21.52 -1.85
N LYS A 17 -10.31 -20.89 -2.23
CA LYS A 17 -10.76 -19.60 -1.70
C LYS A 17 -12.06 -19.81 -0.94
N ILE A 18 -12.21 -19.08 0.14
CA ILE A 18 -13.42 -19.01 0.96
C ILE A 18 -14.14 -17.71 0.56
N GLU A 19 -15.44 -17.81 0.34
CA GLU A 19 -16.27 -16.63 0.09
C GLU A 19 -16.61 -15.96 1.42
N CYS A 20 -16.35 -14.65 1.50
CA CYS A 20 -16.75 -13.86 2.65
C CYS A 20 -18.28 -13.74 2.71
N PRO A 21 -18.93 -14.08 3.84
CA PRO A 21 -20.39 -13.96 3.97
C PRO A 21 -20.90 -12.52 4.05
N ILE A 22 -20.02 -11.54 4.30
CA ILE A 22 -20.37 -10.12 4.49
C ILE A 22 -20.30 -9.34 3.16
N CYS A 23 -19.31 -9.64 2.31
CA CYS A 23 -19.08 -8.89 1.06
C CYS A 23 -18.85 -9.76 -0.18
N SER A 24 -19.06 -11.07 -0.09
CA SER A 24 -18.94 -12.05 -1.18
C SER A 24 -17.57 -12.11 -1.86
N LYS A 25 -16.52 -11.55 -1.24
CA LYS A 25 -15.16 -11.60 -1.77
C LYS A 25 -14.55 -12.98 -1.58
N LYS A 26 -13.91 -13.53 -2.62
CA LYS A 26 -13.18 -14.81 -2.57
C LYS A 26 -11.76 -14.61 -2.03
N ILE A 27 -11.44 -15.19 -0.89
CA ILE A 27 -10.20 -14.92 -0.12
C ILE A 27 -9.52 -16.24 0.25
N THR A 28 -8.19 -16.25 0.29
CA THR A 28 -7.47 -17.47 0.67
C THR A 28 -7.58 -17.71 2.19
N PRO A 29 -7.60 -18.97 2.66
CA PRO A 29 -7.78 -19.29 4.07
C PRO A 29 -6.83 -18.56 5.02
N GLU A 30 -5.60 -18.32 4.60
CA GLU A 30 -4.56 -17.66 5.40
C GLU A 30 -4.85 -16.18 5.65
N TRP A 31 -5.66 -15.54 4.80
CA TRP A 31 -6.05 -14.13 4.93
C TRP A 31 -7.50 -13.95 5.38
N TYR A 32 -8.24 -15.05 5.60
CA TYR A 32 -9.67 -15.00 5.91
C TYR A 32 -9.94 -14.30 7.25
N GLN A 33 -9.20 -14.64 8.30
CA GLN A 33 -9.38 -14.02 9.63
C GLN A 33 -9.09 -12.52 9.58
N THR A 34 -7.94 -12.12 9.03
CA THR A 34 -7.60 -10.69 8.85
C THR A 34 -8.64 -9.94 8.03
N HIS A 35 -9.26 -10.62 7.06
CA HIS A 35 -10.37 -10.03 6.32
C HIS A 35 -11.65 -9.89 7.15
N MET A 36 -11.99 -10.88 7.98
CA MET A 36 -13.14 -10.79 8.89
C MET A 36 -12.92 -9.67 9.91
N ASP A 37 -11.71 -9.52 10.44
CA ASP A 37 -11.35 -8.45 11.37
C ASP A 37 -11.60 -7.07 10.73
N MET A 38 -11.34 -6.89 9.43
CA MET A 38 -11.66 -5.62 8.74
C MET A 38 -13.15 -5.27 8.72
N HIS A 39 -14.06 -6.26 8.75
CA HIS A 39 -15.50 -6.00 8.86
C HIS A 39 -15.91 -5.66 10.30
N MET A 40 -15.26 -6.26 11.30
CA MET A 40 -15.53 -5.98 12.73
C MET A 40 -14.89 -4.66 13.20
N ASN A 41 -13.85 -4.19 12.51
CA ASN A 41 -13.13 -2.95 12.83
C ASN A 41 -13.74 -1.70 12.18
N VAL A 42 -14.93 -1.78 11.57
CA VAL A 42 -15.63 -0.57 11.09
C VAL A 42 -16.03 0.33 12.27
N ASP A 43 -16.30 -0.28 13.44
CA ASP A 43 -16.67 0.44 14.68
C ASP A 43 -15.60 0.40 15.79
N ASN A 44 -14.57 -0.46 15.67
CA ASN A 44 -13.50 -0.55 16.67
C ASN A 44 -12.23 0.20 16.19
N GLU A 45 -12.02 1.39 16.76
CA GLU A 45 -10.84 2.27 16.65
C GLU A 45 -10.00 2.11 15.38
N LEU A 46 -10.57 2.50 14.24
CA LEU A 46 -9.78 2.82 13.06
C LEU A 46 -8.75 3.89 13.46
N PHE A 47 -7.52 3.76 12.96
CA PHE A 47 -6.51 4.82 13.07
C PHE A 47 -6.98 5.99 12.21
N LYS A 48 -7.68 6.95 12.82
CA LYS A 48 -8.19 8.13 12.10
C LYS A 48 -7.06 9.12 11.86
N CYS A 49 -7.06 9.69 10.66
CA CYS A 49 -6.20 10.82 10.37
C CYS A 49 -6.74 12.06 11.08
N ASP A 50 -5.97 12.63 11.99
CA ASP A 50 -6.24 13.90 12.67
C ASP A 50 -6.33 15.12 11.74
N LEU A 51 -5.91 15.00 10.48
CA LEU A 51 -5.92 16.08 9.50
C LEU A 51 -7.08 16.01 8.50
N CYS A 52 -7.76 14.87 8.37
CA CYS A 52 -8.87 14.71 7.43
C CYS A 52 -9.92 13.66 7.82
N ASP A 53 -9.86 13.15 9.05
CA ASP A 53 -10.72 12.12 9.66
C ASP A 53 -10.85 10.80 8.89
N LYS A 54 -10.02 10.60 7.87
CA LYS A 54 -10.04 9.38 7.06
C LYS A 54 -9.59 8.19 7.91
N PRO A 55 -10.36 7.09 7.96
CA PRO A 55 -10.00 5.92 8.75
C PRO A 55 -9.01 5.00 8.03
N PHE A 56 -8.12 4.38 8.80
CA PHE A 56 -7.17 3.37 8.31
C PHE A 56 -7.17 2.14 9.22
N GLY A 57 -7.09 0.95 8.62
CA GLY A 57 -7.05 -0.32 9.36
C GLY A 57 -5.69 -0.65 10.01
N SER A 58 -4.71 0.25 9.95
CA SER A 58 -3.44 0.09 10.68
C SER A 58 -2.71 1.42 10.86
N ALA A 59 -1.91 1.52 11.93
CA ALA A 59 -1.04 2.68 12.19
C ALA A 59 -0.03 2.93 11.06
N ILE A 60 0.49 1.88 10.42
CA ILE A 60 1.43 2.00 9.28
C ILE A 60 0.72 2.64 8.09
N ALA A 61 -0.50 2.20 7.78
CA ALA A 61 -1.29 2.78 6.69
C ALA A 61 -1.64 4.25 6.98
N LEU A 62 -2.02 4.58 8.22
CA LEU A 62 -2.25 5.96 8.64
C LEU A 62 -0.98 6.80 8.51
N ASN A 63 0.15 6.34 9.07
CA ASN A 63 1.41 7.08 8.99
C ASN A 63 1.84 7.26 7.53
N PHE A 64 1.73 6.22 6.71
CA PHE A 64 1.94 6.35 5.28
C PHE A 64 1.04 7.43 4.71
N HIS A 65 -0.28 7.40 4.94
CA HIS A 65 -1.19 8.43 4.48
C HIS A 65 -0.80 9.86 4.95
N LYS A 66 -0.49 10.07 6.24
CA LYS A 66 -0.09 11.39 6.76
C LYS A 66 1.18 11.91 6.07
N GLN A 67 2.19 11.05 6.00
CA GLN A 67 3.42 11.29 5.25
C GLN A 67 3.16 11.52 3.76
N ASN A 68 1.98 11.04 3.28
CA ASN A 68 1.63 11.02 1.89
C ASN A 68 0.86 12.22 1.34
N PHE A 69 -0.12 12.65 2.09
CA PHE A 69 -1.12 13.58 1.58
C PHE A 69 -1.11 14.88 2.37
N HIS A 70 -0.51 14.89 3.56
CA HIS A 70 -0.50 16.04 4.43
C HIS A 70 0.89 16.60 4.65
N LEU A 71 1.87 15.74 4.89
CA LEU A 71 3.26 16.16 5.05
C LEU A 71 3.92 16.20 3.68
N LYS A 72 4.42 17.37 3.29
CA LYS A 72 5.22 17.61 2.07
C LYS A 72 6.62 16.97 2.18
N ASN A 73 6.69 15.69 2.54
CA ASN A 73 7.92 14.95 2.76
C ASN A 73 8.49 14.45 1.44
N TYR A 74 8.94 15.42 0.63
CA TYR A 74 9.70 15.16 -0.57
C TYR A 74 11.11 14.71 -0.17
N ARG A 75 11.30 13.39 -0.09
CA ARG A 75 12.55 12.76 0.34
C ARG A 75 13.52 12.51 -0.81
N HIS A 76 13.09 12.70 -2.05
CA HIS A 76 13.88 12.39 -3.23
C HIS A 76 14.05 13.65 -4.06
N VAL A 77 15.27 14.08 -4.31
CA VAL A 77 15.56 15.29 -5.08
C VAL A 77 16.25 14.87 -6.37
N CYS A 78 15.84 15.45 -7.49
CA CYS A 78 16.58 15.32 -8.73
C CYS A 78 17.87 16.15 -8.60
N ASN A 79 19.03 15.50 -8.73
CA ASN A 79 20.31 16.19 -8.61
C ASN A 79 20.63 17.08 -9.83
N LYS A 80 19.92 16.90 -10.96
CA LYS A 80 20.13 17.68 -12.20
C LYS A 80 19.35 18.99 -12.20
N CYS A 81 18.07 18.98 -11.77
CA CYS A 81 17.20 20.16 -11.79
C CYS A 81 16.70 20.62 -10.42
N GLY A 82 17.04 19.92 -9.34
CA GLY A 82 16.60 20.24 -7.98
C GLY A 82 15.13 19.93 -7.69
N GLN A 83 14.37 19.39 -8.66
CA GLN A 83 12.95 19.09 -8.47
C GLN A 83 12.78 18.00 -7.40
N LYS A 84 11.87 18.26 -6.46
CA LYS A 84 11.62 17.38 -5.32
C LYS A 84 10.45 16.44 -5.59
N PHE A 85 10.67 15.17 -5.29
CA PHE A 85 9.74 14.08 -5.47
C PHE A 85 9.53 13.35 -4.17
N ARG A 86 8.34 12.77 -4.10
CA ARG A 86 7.86 12.14 -2.89
C ARG A 86 8.13 10.64 -2.84
N HIS A 87 8.10 10.01 -4.01
CA HIS A 87 8.44 8.60 -4.19
C HIS A 87 9.63 8.46 -5.14
N LYS A 88 10.50 7.48 -4.87
CA LYS A 88 11.65 7.16 -5.73
C LYS A 88 11.23 6.88 -7.17
N VAL A 89 10.14 6.13 -7.38
CA VAL A 89 9.60 5.84 -8.73
C VAL A 89 9.22 7.11 -9.50
N SER A 90 8.70 8.12 -8.80
CA SER A 90 8.35 9.41 -9.42
C SER A 90 9.61 10.17 -9.86
N LEU A 91 10.67 10.16 -9.05
CA LEU A 91 11.96 10.72 -9.43
C LEU A 91 12.57 9.97 -10.62
N LEU A 92 12.59 8.63 -10.60
CA LEU A 92 13.15 7.83 -11.69
C LEU A 92 12.42 8.08 -13.01
N ARG A 93 11.08 8.14 -12.99
CA ARG A 93 10.29 8.47 -14.18
C ARG A 93 10.55 9.90 -14.67
N HIS A 94 10.73 10.84 -13.75
CA HIS A 94 11.09 12.21 -14.11
C HIS A 94 12.48 12.27 -14.75
N ASP A 95 13.48 11.65 -14.12
CA ASP A 95 14.85 11.62 -14.62
C ASP A 95 14.92 10.96 -15.99
N ALA A 96 14.18 9.85 -16.16
CA ALA A 96 13.99 9.25 -17.46
C ALA A 96 13.40 10.25 -18.48
N ASN A 97 12.20 10.77 -18.22
CA ASN A 97 11.51 11.55 -19.24
C ASN A 97 12.10 12.96 -19.50
N LYS A 98 12.83 13.53 -18.54
CA LYS A 98 13.31 14.93 -18.58
C LYS A 98 14.81 15.07 -18.66
N HIS A 99 15.55 14.02 -18.30
CA HIS A 99 17.00 14.02 -18.20
C HIS A 99 17.61 12.72 -18.74
N HIS A 100 16.96 12.09 -19.73
CA HIS A 100 17.59 11.09 -20.59
C HIS A 100 18.82 11.71 -21.25
N ASP A 101 19.95 11.61 -20.56
CA ASP A 101 21.24 11.42 -21.20
C ASP A 101 21.40 9.91 -21.33
N THR A 102 21.09 9.39 -22.51
CA THR A 102 21.64 8.09 -22.92
C THR A 102 23.15 8.22 -23.03
N PRO A 103 23.94 7.20 -22.64
CA PRO A 103 25.38 7.15 -22.89
C PRO A 103 25.72 7.40 -24.36
#